data_AF-A0A2J8QC91-F1
#
_entry.id   AF-A0A2J8QC91-F1
#
_cell.length_a   1.000
_cell.length_b   1.000
_cell.length_c   1.000
_cell.angle_alpha   90.00
_cell.angle_beta   90.00
_cell.angle_gamma   90.00
#
_symmetry.space_group_name_H-M   'P 1'
#
loop_
_entity.id
_entity.type
_entity.pdbx_description
1 polymer ?
#
loop_
_entity_poly.entity_id
_entity_poly.type
_entity_poly.pdbx_seq_one_letter_code
_entity_poly.pdbx_strand_id
1 'polypeptide(L)'
;MAPTQGPRAPLEFGGPLGAAALLLLLPATMFHLLLAARSGPARLLGPPASLPGLEALWSPRALLLWLAWLGLQAALYLLPARKAQVAPVSALAPGGNSGNPIYDFFLGRELNPRICFFDFKYFCELRPGLIGWVLINLALLMKEAELQGSPSLAMWLVNGFQLLYVGDALWHEEAILTTMDITHDGFGFMLAFGDIAWVPFTYSLQAQFLLHHPQPLGLPMASVICLINAIGYYIFRGANSQKNTFRKNPSDPRVA
;
A
#
# COMPACT_ATOMS: atom_id res chain seq x y z
N MET A 1 41.96 -9.70 -11.28
CA MET A 1 41.61 -8.27 -11.05
C MET A 1 40.26 -8.25 -10.36
N ALA A 2 40.18 -7.77 -9.12
CA ALA A 2 38.88 -7.54 -8.47
C ALA A 2 38.14 -6.44 -9.25
N PRO A 3 36.83 -6.58 -9.52
CA PRO A 3 36.09 -5.51 -10.17
C PRO A 3 36.11 -4.29 -9.25
N THR A 4 36.62 -3.18 -9.77
CA THR A 4 36.52 -1.88 -9.13
C THR A 4 35.03 -1.57 -8.92
N GLN A 5 34.56 -1.67 -7.68
CA GLN A 5 33.23 -1.20 -7.31
C GLN A 5 33.15 0.28 -7.69
N GLY A 6 32.21 0.64 -8.57
CA GLY A 6 31.91 2.03 -8.86
C GLY A 6 31.53 2.80 -7.57
N PRO A 7 31.45 4.14 -7.62
CA PRO A 7 31.06 4.93 -6.46
C PRO A 7 29.75 4.39 -5.86
N ARG A 8 29.80 4.02 -4.57
CA ARG A 8 28.62 3.50 -3.85
C ARG A 8 27.54 4.57 -3.85
N ALA A 9 26.30 4.16 -4.11
CA ALA A 9 25.16 5.05 -4.05
C ALA A 9 25.09 5.73 -2.67
N PRO A 10 24.66 7.01 -2.59
CA PRO A 10 24.50 7.71 -1.33
C PRO A 10 23.50 6.95 -0.44
N LEU A 11 23.81 6.86 0.86
CA LEU A 11 22.95 6.19 1.82
C LEU A 11 21.70 7.04 2.08
N GLU A 12 20.54 6.49 1.74
CA GLU A 12 19.22 7.02 2.05
C GLU A 12 18.81 6.71 3.49
N PHE A 13 17.74 7.34 3.97
CA PHE A 13 17.12 7.08 5.28
C PHE A 13 18.06 7.19 6.50
N GLY A 14 19.08 8.06 6.42
CA GLY A 14 20.06 8.21 7.50
C GLY A 14 21.01 7.02 7.65
N GLY A 15 21.14 6.19 6.60
CA GLY A 15 22.01 5.03 6.58
C GLY A 15 21.57 3.92 7.52
N PRO A 16 22.49 3.04 7.96
CA PRO A 16 22.14 1.86 8.77
C PRO A 16 21.42 2.16 10.08
N LEU A 17 21.78 3.24 10.76
CA LEU A 17 21.13 3.63 12.03
C LEU A 17 19.69 4.10 11.80
N GLY A 18 19.46 4.91 10.77
CA GLY A 18 18.11 5.37 10.45
C GLY A 18 17.23 4.23 9.93
N ALA A 19 17.77 3.34 9.09
CA ALA A 19 17.07 2.12 8.68
C ALA A 19 16.71 1.23 9.88
N ALA A 20 17.64 1.01 10.82
CA ALA A 20 17.39 0.25 12.04
C ALA A 20 16.30 0.89 12.91
N ALA A 21 16.30 2.22 13.04
CA ALA A 21 15.25 2.94 13.75
C ALA A 21 13.89 2.78 13.05
N LEU A 22 13.84 2.90 11.72
CA LEU A 22 12.62 2.78 10.93
C LEU A 22 12.00 1.38 10.96
N LEU A 23 12.80 0.32 11.09
CA LEU A 23 12.31 -1.04 11.33
C LEU A 23 11.36 -1.15 12.53
N LEU A 24 11.57 -0.31 13.55
CA LEU A 24 10.75 -0.28 14.76
C LEU A 24 9.71 0.84 14.73
N LEU A 25 10.12 2.02 14.26
CA LEU A 25 9.26 3.21 14.26
C LEU A 25 8.06 3.04 13.31
N LEU A 26 8.23 2.40 12.16
CA LEU A 26 7.13 2.22 11.20
C LEU A 26 6.01 1.34 11.77
N PRO A 27 6.27 0.10 12.25
CA PRO A 27 5.25 -0.70 12.93
C PRO A 27 4.64 -0.02 14.16
N ALA A 28 5.47 0.62 14.99
CA ALA A 28 5.00 1.31 16.18
C ALA A 28 4.06 2.47 15.84
N THR A 29 4.38 3.24 14.80
CA THR A 29 3.56 4.37 14.33
C THR A 29 2.24 3.86 13.75
N MET A 30 2.26 2.83 12.91
CA MET A 30 1.04 2.21 12.38
C MET A 30 0.13 1.74 13.52
N PHE A 31 0.70 1.03 14.49
CA PHE A 31 -0.05 0.54 15.64
C PHE A 31 -0.62 1.69 16.48
N HIS A 32 0.16 2.74 16.74
CA HIS A 32 -0.29 3.95 17.42
C HIS A 32 -1.47 4.61 16.70
N LEU A 33 -1.39 4.79 15.38
CA LEU A 33 -2.47 5.38 14.58
C LEU A 33 -3.76 4.56 14.64
N LEU A 34 -3.64 3.22 14.57
CA LEU A 34 -4.78 2.31 14.70
C LEU A 34 -5.44 2.41 16.08
N LEU A 35 -4.65 2.48 17.16
CA LEU A 35 -5.17 2.67 18.50
C LEU A 35 -5.81 4.04 18.68
N ALA A 36 -5.17 5.09 18.15
CA ALA A 36 -5.68 6.45 18.22
C ALA A 36 -7.05 6.56 17.53
N ALA A 37 -7.19 6.03 16.31
CA ALA A 37 -8.44 6.06 15.55
C ALA A 37 -9.60 5.29 16.20
N ARG A 38 -9.29 4.30 17.06
CA ARG A 38 -10.31 3.52 17.81
C ARG A 38 -10.61 4.10 19.18
N SER A 39 -9.77 5.03 19.66
CA SER A 39 -9.91 5.61 20.99
C SER A 39 -10.93 6.74 21.01
N GLY A 40 -11.79 6.78 22.04
CA GLY A 40 -12.80 7.83 22.20
C GLY A 40 -12.31 9.29 22.04
N PRO A 41 -11.13 9.69 22.55
CA PRO A 41 -10.64 11.05 22.38
C PRO A 41 -9.82 11.28 21.10
N ALA A 42 -9.56 10.24 20.28
CA ALA A 42 -8.83 10.29 19.01
C ALA A 42 -7.58 11.19 19.01
N ARG A 43 -6.79 11.16 20.09
CA ARG A 43 -5.61 12.02 20.24
C ARG A 43 -4.46 11.51 19.39
N LEU A 44 -4.02 12.32 18.44
CA LEU A 44 -2.85 12.01 17.62
C LEU A 44 -1.55 12.11 18.43
N LEU A 45 -1.43 13.16 19.25
CA LEU A 45 -0.26 13.46 20.07
C LEU A 45 -0.51 13.00 21.51
N GLY A 46 0.25 12.00 21.95
CA GLY A 46 0.17 11.44 23.30
C GLY A 46 0.20 9.90 23.30
N PRO A 47 0.35 9.26 24.47
CA PRO A 47 0.27 7.82 24.57
C PRO A 47 -1.16 7.33 24.23
N PRO A 48 -1.31 6.11 23.70
CA PRO A 48 -2.63 5.53 23.43
C PRO A 48 -3.44 5.43 24.72
N ALA A 49 -4.74 5.67 24.62
CA ALA A 49 -5.64 5.69 25.79
C ALA A 49 -5.69 4.36 26.54
N SER A 50 -5.54 3.24 25.82
CA SER A 50 -5.39 1.91 26.38
C SER A 50 -4.57 1.04 25.44
N LEU A 51 -3.73 0.18 26.02
CA LEU A 51 -3.03 -0.87 25.27
C LEU A 51 -3.86 -2.16 25.36
N PRO A 52 -4.08 -2.86 24.23
CA PRO A 52 -4.71 -4.17 24.26
C PRO A 52 -3.82 -5.17 25.03
N GLY A 53 -4.45 -6.11 25.75
CA GLY A 53 -3.72 -7.22 26.36
C GLY A 53 -3.05 -8.11 25.31
N LEU A 54 -2.00 -8.85 25.69
CA LEU A 54 -1.27 -9.74 24.77
C LEU A 54 -2.18 -10.77 24.07
N GLU A 55 -3.21 -11.24 24.78
CA GLU A 55 -4.23 -12.16 24.24
C GLU A 55 -5.04 -11.55 23.09
N ALA A 56 -5.20 -10.21 23.06
CA ALA A 56 -5.88 -9.53 21.96
C ALA A 56 -4.94 -9.29 20.76
N LEU A 57 -3.63 -9.34 20.97
CA LEU A 57 -2.63 -9.18 19.91
C LEU A 57 -2.39 -10.47 19.13
N TRP A 58 -2.68 -11.64 19.73
CA TRP A 58 -2.44 -12.94 19.12
C TRP A 58 -3.74 -13.73 18.93
N SER A 59 -4.01 -14.14 17.70
CA SER A 59 -5.13 -15.03 17.39
C SER A 59 -4.75 -16.00 16.28
N PRO A 60 -4.78 -17.32 16.54
CA PRO A 60 -4.54 -18.33 15.51
C PRO A 60 -5.52 -18.23 14.34
N ARG A 61 -6.76 -17.81 14.61
CA ARG A 61 -7.77 -17.61 13.57
C ARG A 61 -7.42 -16.43 12.67
N ALA A 62 -6.93 -15.33 13.25
CA ALA A 62 -6.49 -14.17 12.46
C ALA A 62 -5.28 -14.54 11.58
N LEU A 63 -4.31 -15.29 12.12
CA LEU A 63 -3.18 -15.79 11.34
C LEU A 63 -3.63 -16.69 10.19
N LEU A 64 -4.55 -17.63 10.45
CA LEU A 64 -5.09 -18.52 9.42
C LEU A 64 -5.84 -17.75 8.33
N LEU A 65 -6.66 -16.76 8.71
CA LEU A 65 -7.37 -15.90 7.75
C LEU A 65 -6.38 -15.10 6.89
N TRP A 66 -5.33 -14.56 7.49
CA TRP A 66 -4.31 -13.82 6.77
C TRP A 66 -3.49 -14.71 5.82
N LEU A 67 -3.08 -15.90 6.27
CA LEU A 67 -2.40 -16.87 5.42
C LEU A 67 -3.30 -17.38 4.29
N ALA A 68 -4.59 -17.62 4.57
CA ALA A 68 -5.57 -17.99 3.56
C ALA A 68 -5.78 -16.87 2.55
N TRP A 69 -5.80 -15.61 2.99
CA TRP A 69 -5.88 -14.45 2.12
C TRP A 69 -4.66 -14.36 1.19
N LEU A 70 -3.45 -14.44 1.73
CA LEU A 70 -2.24 -14.45 0.91
C LEU A 70 -2.20 -15.63 -0.05
N GLY A 71 -2.58 -16.82 0.41
CA GLY A 71 -2.65 -18.03 -0.41
C GLY A 71 -3.67 -17.90 -1.55
N LEU A 72 -4.86 -17.33 -1.27
CA LEU A 72 -5.86 -17.04 -2.28
C LEU A 72 -5.34 -16.04 -3.31
N GLN A 73 -4.74 -14.93 -2.87
CA GLN A 73 -4.17 -13.93 -3.77
C GLN A 73 -3.07 -14.52 -4.63
N ALA A 74 -2.18 -15.33 -4.05
CA ALA A 74 -1.12 -16.02 -4.79
C ALA A 74 -1.70 -17.01 -5.80
N ALA A 75 -2.75 -17.76 -5.43
CA ALA A 75 -3.43 -18.66 -6.36
C ALA A 75 -4.09 -17.89 -7.51
N LEU A 76 -4.82 -16.81 -7.23
CA LEU A 76 -5.44 -15.95 -8.25
C LEU A 76 -4.41 -15.30 -9.17
N TYR A 77 -3.25 -14.93 -8.63
CA TYR A 77 -2.13 -14.41 -9.41
C TYR A 77 -1.53 -15.48 -10.34
N LEU A 78 -1.54 -16.75 -9.94
CA LEU A 78 -1.01 -17.88 -10.72
C LEU A 78 -2.02 -18.50 -11.69
N LEU A 79 -3.32 -18.18 -11.59
CA LEU A 79 -4.33 -18.57 -12.58
C LEU A 79 -4.03 -17.89 -13.93
N PRO A 80 -4.32 -18.55 -15.07
CA PRO A 80 -3.76 -18.17 -16.36
C PRO A 80 -4.43 -16.89 -16.91
N ALA A 81 -3.92 -15.72 -16.50
CA ALA A 81 -4.21 -14.46 -17.13
C ALA A 81 -2.91 -13.65 -17.27
N ARG A 82 -2.34 -13.76 -18.47
CA ARG A 82 -1.34 -12.90 -19.12
C ARG A 82 0.12 -13.05 -18.69
N LYS A 83 0.88 -13.56 -19.67
CA LYS A 83 2.31 -13.35 -19.91
C LYS A 83 2.76 -11.93 -19.52
N ALA A 84 3.22 -11.73 -18.30
CA ALA A 84 4.15 -10.64 -18.00
C ALA A 84 5.53 -11.12 -18.48
N GLN A 85 5.91 -10.64 -19.66
CA GLN A 85 7.14 -11.02 -20.34
C GLN A 85 8.38 -10.59 -19.54
N VAL A 86 9.29 -11.56 -19.36
CA VAL A 86 10.75 -11.44 -19.31
C VAL A 86 11.31 -10.08 -18.83
N ALA A 87 11.46 -9.96 -17.52
CA ALA A 87 12.48 -9.06 -16.95
C ALA A 87 13.72 -9.92 -16.62
N PRO A 88 14.94 -9.38 -16.75
CA PRO A 88 16.17 -10.15 -16.58
C PRO A 88 16.26 -10.77 -15.18
N VAL A 89 16.81 -11.98 -15.12
CA VAL A 89 17.07 -12.74 -13.89
C VAL A 89 17.99 -11.91 -12.99
N SER A 90 17.49 -11.59 -11.79
CA SER A 90 18.23 -11.06 -10.64
C SER A 90 19.19 -9.90 -10.97
N ALA A 91 18.66 -8.71 -11.19
CA ALA A 91 19.44 -7.48 -11.02
C ALA A 91 19.53 -7.15 -9.52
N LEU A 92 20.71 -6.79 -9.03
CA LEU A 92 20.86 -6.29 -7.66
C LEU A 92 20.37 -4.83 -7.60
N ALA A 93 19.67 -4.49 -6.53
CA ALA A 93 19.24 -3.11 -6.29
C ALA A 93 20.47 -2.23 -5.96
N PRO A 94 20.62 -1.03 -6.55
CA PRO A 94 21.73 -0.14 -6.23
C PRO A 94 21.78 0.25 -4.74
N GLY A 95 20.62 0.46 -4.11
CA GLY A 95 20.51 0.84 -2.69
C GLY A 95 20.80 -0.30 -1.70
N GLY A 96 20.48 -1.54 -2.06
CA GLY A 96 20.66 -2.73 -1.20
C GLY A 96 22.05 -3.36 -1.23
N ASN A 97 23.08 -2.63 -1.68
CA ASN A 97 24.46 -3.14 -1.78
C ASN A 97 25.44 -2.37 -0.91
N SER A 98 25.01 -1.92 0.28
CA SER A 98 25.82 -1.12 1.19
C SER A 98 26.91 -1.94 1.91
N GLY A 99 26.71 -3.26 2.02
CA GLY A 99 27.56 -4.17 2.81
C GLY A 99 27.20 -4.20 4.29
N ASN A 100 26.19 -3.44 4.73
CA ASN A 100 25.62 -3.54 6.07
C ASN A 100 24.35 -4.41 6.03
N PRO A 101 24.29 -5.53 6.77
CA PRO A 101 23.18 -6.47 6.68
C PRO A 101 21.83 -5.90 7.12
N ILE A 102 21.80 -4.96 8.08
CA ILE A 102 20.55 -4.34 8.55
C ILE A 102 20.00 -3.38 7.50
N TYR A 103 20.87 -2.57 6.91
CA TYR A 103 20.51 -1.61 5.86
C TYR A 103 20.06 -2.32 4.58
N ASP A 104 20.81 -3.35 4.17
CA ASP A 104 20.51 -4.17 3.00
C ASP A 104 19.22 -5.00 3.18
N PHE A 105 18.87 -5.39 4.42
CA PHE A 105 17.57 -6.00 4.73
C PHE A 105 16.42 -4.98 4.62
N PHE A 106 16.64 -3.75 5.09
CA PHE A 106 15.64 -2.69 5.03
C PHE A 106 15.28 -2.30 3.59
N LEU A 107 16.29 -2.02 2.76
CA LEU A 107 16.11 -1.63 1.35
C LEU A 107 15.90 -2.81 0.41
N GLY A 108 16.43 -4.00 0.73
CA GLY A 108 16.37 -5.17 -0.13
C GLY A 108 17.52 -5.25 -1.12
N ARG A 109 18.22 -6.37 -1.12
CA ARG A 109 19.37 -6.62 -2.01
C ARG A 109 18.97 -6.90 -3.45
N GLU A 110 17.87 -7.64 -3.62
CA GLU A 110 17.35 -8.03 -4.92
C GLU A 110 16.35 -7.00 -5.42
N LEU A 111 16.46 -6.61 -6.70
CA LEU A 111 15.56 -5.63 -7.30
C LEU A 111 14.14 -6.21 -7.42
N ASN A 112 14.01 -7.41 -7.99
CA ASN A 112 12.74 -8.11 -8.20
C ASN A 112 12.94 -9.61 -7.90
N PRO A 113 12.79 -10.05 -6.64
CA PRO A 113 12.93 -11.45 -6.28
C PRO A 113 11.84 -12.26 -6.97
N ARG A 114 12.23 -13.36 -7.62
CA ARG A 114 11.33 -14.21 -8.40
C ARG A 114 11.54 -15.68 -8.09
N ILE A 115 10.45 -16.41 -7.91
CA ILE A 115 10.44 -17.87 -7.92
C ILE A 115 9.64 -18.32 -9.14
N CYS A 116 10.33 -18.90 -10.13
CA CYS A 116 9.75 -19.31 -11.42
C CYS A 116 9.06 -18.12 -12.14
N PHE A 117 7.73 -18.11 -12.18
CA PHE A 117 6.92 -17.05 -12.80
C PHE A 117 6.35 -16.05 -11.79
N PHE A 118 6.63 -16.25 -10.49
CA PHE A 118 6.10 -15.43 -9.41
C PHE A 118 7.05 -14.28 -9.09
N ASP A 119 6.61 -13.04 -9.35
CA ASP A 119 7.32 -11.82 -8.95
C ASP A 119 6.74 -11.31 -7.62
N PHE A 120 7.54 -11.41 -6.55
CA PHE A 120 7.10 -11.08 -5.19
C PHE A 120 6.77 -9.60 -5.04
N LYS A 121 7.56 -8.74 -5.68
CA LYS A 121 7.43 -7.30 -5.51
C LYS A 121 6.15 -6.81 -6.18
N TYR A 122 5.99 -7.18 -7.44
CA TYR A 122 4.78 -6.87 -8.19
C TYR A 122 3.53 -7.47 -7.56
N PHE A 123 3.63 -8.71 -7.05
CA PHE A 123 2.54 -9.34 -6.32
C PHE A 123 2.14 -8.52 -5.08
N CYS A 124 3.10 -8.19 -4.21
CA CYS A 124 2.85 -7.50 -2.95
C CYS A 124 2.30 -6.08 -3.17
N GLU A 125 2.89 -5.32 -4.09
CA GLU A 125 2.55 -3.92 -4.37
C GLU A 125 1.06 -3.75 -4.75
N LEU A 126 0.51 -4.70 -5.51
CA LEU A 126 -0.82 -4.54 -6.10
C LEU A 126 -1.91 -5.43 -5.48
N ARG A 127 -1.59 -6.68 -5.10
CA ARG A 127 -2.61 -7.70 -4.81
C ARG A 127 -3.02 -7.75 -3.34
N PRO A 128 -2.22 -8.31 -2.41
CA PRO A 128 -2.67 -8.53 -1.05
C PRO A 128 -2.90 -7.22 -0.29
N GLY A 129 -2.14 -6.16 -0.62
CA GLY A 129 -2.23 -4.83 -0.02
C GLY A 129 -3.49 -4.07 -0.44
N LEU A 130 -3.59 -3.67 -1.72
CA LEU A 130 -4.70 -2.83 -2.19
C LEU A 130 -6.05 -3.55 -2.15
N ILE A 131 -6.11 -4.82 -2.53
CA ILE A 131 -7.37 -5.57 -2.46
C ILE A 131 -7.74 -5.81 -0.99
N GLY A 132 -6.75 -6.09 -0.14
CA GLY A 132 -6.95 -6.23 1.30
C GLY A 132 -7.50 -4.96 1.94
N TRP A 133 -7.02 -3.79 1.52
CA TRP A 133 -7.53 -2.49 1.95
C TRP A 133 -9.03 -2.34 1.67
N VAL A 134 -9.47 -2.66 0.46
CA VAL A 134 -10.90 -2.61 0.09
C VAL A 134 -11.71 -3.58 0.96
N LEU A 135 -11.22 -4.79 1.20
CA LEU A 135 -11.92 -5.75 2.05
C LEU A 135 -12.05 -5.28 3.50
N ILE A 136 -11.01 -4.67 4.06
CA ILE A 136 -11.07 -4.08 5.40
C ILE A 136 -12.13 -2.97 5.45
N ASN A 137 -12.17 -2.09 4.45
CA ASN A 137 -13.17 -1.03 4.38
C ASN A 137 -14.60 -1.57 4.29
N LEU A 138 -14.83 -2.59 3.46
CA LEU A 138 -16.14 -3.24 3.35
C LEU A 138 -16.56 -3.90 4.66
N ALA A 139 -15.63 -4.54 5.38
CA ALA A 139 -15.89 -5.06 6.71
C ALA A 139 -16.27 -3.95 7.71
N LEU A 140 -15.62 -2.79 7.65
CA LEU A 140 -15.93 -1.63 8.50
C LEU A 140 -17.28 -0.99 8.14
N LEU A 141 -17.60 -0.87 6.85
CA LEU A 141 -18.91 -0.43 6.35
C LEU A 141 -20.02 -1.33 6.87
N MET A 142 -19.85 -2.65 6.74
CA MET A 142 -20.79 -3.64 7.25
C MET A 142 -20.92 -3.57 8.77
N LYS A 143 -19.81 -3.32 9.49
CA LYS A 143 -19.84 -3.18 10.94
C LYS A 143 -20.61 -1.94 11.39
N GLU A 144 -20.46 -0.82 10.68
CA GLU A 144 -21.25 0.39 10.95
C GLU A 144 -22.75 0.14 10.70
N ALA A 145 -23.08 -0.54 9.60
CA ALA A 145 -24.45 -0.92 9.27
C ALA A 145 -25.10 -1.79 10.37
N GLU A 146 -24.35 -2.74 10.92
CA GLU A 146 -24.82 -3.60 12.01
C GLU A 146 -25.10 -2.80 13.30
N LEU A 147 -24.23 -1.84 13.62
CA LEU A 147 -24.34 -1.05 14.85
C LEU A 147 -25.41 0.06 14.78
N GLN A 148 -25.62 0.65 13.61
CA GLN A 148 -26.48 1.83 13.42
C GLN A 148 -27.75 1.54 12.59
N GLY A 149 -27.91 0.33 12.07
CA GLY A 149 -29.00 -0.08 11.17
C GLY A 149 -28.76 0.29 9.69
N SER A 150 -27.93 1.29 9.40
CA SER A 150 -27.49 1.66 8.05
C SER A 150 -26.15 2.38 8.08
N PRO A 151 -25.27 2.22 7.08
CA PRO A 151 -24.02 2.98 7.01
C PRO A 151 -24.26 4.49 6.82
N SER A 152 -23.38 5.30 7.37
CA SER A 152 -23.43 6.76 7.23
C SER A 152 -23.07 7.19 5.79
N LEU A 153 -23.54 8.37 5.38
CA LEU A 153 -23.19 8.94 4.07
C LEU A 153 -21.67 9.09 3.91
N ALA A 154 -20.98 9.49 4.98
CA ALA A 154 -19.52 9.62 4.99
C ALA A 154 -18.84 8.26 4.74
N MET A 155 -19.32 7.18 5.35
CA MET A 155 -18.77 5.84 5.16
C MET A 155 -18.94 5.35 3.72
N TRP A 156 -20.11 5.60 3.11
CA TRP A 156 -20.34 5.30 1.69
C TRP A 156 -19.38 6.04 0.77
N LEU A 157 -19.15 7.34 1.02
CA LEU A 157 -18.23 8.14 0.21
C LEU A 157 -16.78 7.64 0.35
N VAL A 158 -16.31 7.41 1.57
CA VAL A 158 -14.95 6.88 1.81
C VAL A 158 -14.75 5.54 1.11
N ASN A 159 -15.66 4.59 1.32
CA ASN A 159 -15.59 3.28 0.67
C ASN A 159 -15.65 3.39 -0.85
N GLY A 160 -16.55 4.22 -1.38
CA GLY A 160 -16.74 4.41 -2.82
C GLY A 160 -15.52 5.01 -3.50
N PHE A 161 -14.94 6.08 -2.94
CA PHE A 161 -13.75 6.72 -3.51
C PHE A 161 -12.52 5.82 -3.44
N GLN A 162 -12.33 5.12 -2.31
CA GLN A 162 -11.19 4.22 -2.15
C GLN A 162 -11.33 2.98 -3.04
N LEU A 163 -12.54 2.46 -3.23
CA LEU A 163 -12.83 1.40 -4.20
C LEU A 163 -12.55 1.86 -5.63
N LEU A 164 -12.98 3.07 -6.00
CA LEU A 164 -12.71 3.63 -7.33
C LEU A 164 -11.20 3.76 -7.57
N TYR A 165 -10.45 4.25 -6.58
CA TYR A 165 -8.99 4.37 -6.65
C TYR A 165 -8.31 3.01 -6.85
N VAL A 166 -8.67 2.00 -6.04
CA VAL A 166 -8.08 0.65 -6.15
C VAL A 166 -8.48 -0.02 -7.46
N GLY A 167 -9.74 0.10 -7.87
CA GLY A 167 -10.22 -0.43 -9.15
C GLY A 167 -9.50 0.20 -10.34
N ASP A 168 -9.27 1.50 -10.29
CA ASP A 168 -8.54 2.27 -11.30
C ASP A 168 -7.05 1.87 -11.36
N ALA A 169 -6.42 1.58 -10.22
CA ALA A 169 -5.06 1.04 -10.14
C ALA A 169 -4.96 -0.37 -10.74
N LEU A 170 -5.90 -1.27 -10.42
CA LEU A 170 -5.97 -2.62 -10.97
C LEU A 170 -6.27 -2.63 -12.48
N TRP A 171 -7.10 -1.69 -12.96
CA TRP A 171 -7.39 -1.57 -14.39
C TRP A 171 -6.15 -1.11 -15.19
N HIS A 172 -5.33 -0.24 -14.60
CA HIS A 172 -4.12 0.31 -15.22
C HIS A 172 -2.84 -0.30 -14.66
N GLU A 173 -2.90 -1.59 -14.33
CA GLU A 173 -1.81 -2.35 -13.72
C GLU A 173 -0.50 -2.28 -14.53
N GLU A 174 -0.57 -2.18 -15.87
CA GLU A 174 0.62 -1.99 -16.72
C GLU A 174 1.43 -0.73 -16.37
N ALA A 175 0.78 0.33 -15.85
CA ALA A 175 1.47 1.56 -15.50
C ALA A 175 2.37 1.39 -14.26
N ILE A 176 2.03 0.45 -13.37
CA ILE A 176 2.78 0.15 -12.16
C ILE A 176 4.16 -0.42 -12.50
N LEU A 177 4.28 -1.17 -13.60
CA LEU A 177 5.58 -1.68 -14.06
C LEU A 177 6.61 -0.59 -14.41
N THR A 178 6.17 0.67 -14.48
CA THR A 178 7.03 1.82 -14.77
C THR A 178 7.29 2.72 -13.54
N THR A 179 6.86 2.29 -12.35
CA THR A 179 7.09 3.00 -11.09
C THR A 179 8.53 2.83 -10.63
N MET A 180 9.00 3.79 -9.85
CA MET A 180 10.33 3.75 -9.24
C MET A 180 10.48 2.52 -8.36
N ASP A 181 9.43 2.20 -7.60
CA ASP A 181 9.32 1.04 -6.75
C ASP A 181 9.69 -0.21 -7.57
N ILE A 182 9.04 -0.52 -8.69
CA ILE A 182 9.38 -1.68 -9.53
C ILE A 182 10.78 -1.59 -10.17
N THR A 183 11.14 -0.45 -10.77
CA THR A 183 12.29 -0.38 -11.68
C THR A 183 13.63 -0.08 -11.01
N HIS A 184 13.63 0.55 -9.83
CA HIS A 184 14.85 1.07 -9.18
C HIS A 184 15.06 0.56 -7.75
N ASP A 185 14.00 0.39 -6.98
CA ASP A 185 14.13 0.09 -5.56
C ASP A 185 14.30 -1.40 -5.29
N GLY A 186 14.95 -1.78 -4.20
CA GLY A 186 15.07 -3.18 -3.81
C GLY A 186 13.80 -3.69 -3.13
N PHE A 187 13.53 -5.00 -3.22
CA PHE A 187 12.48 -5.62 -2.43
C PHE A 187 13.00 -6.01 -1.04
N GLY A 188 12.91 -5.07 -0.09
CA GLY A 188 13.29 -5.23 1.31
C GLY A 188 12.12 -5.11 2.27
N PHE A 189 12.44 -5.01 3.57
CA PHE A 189 11.42 -4.78 4.60
C PHE A 189 10.56 -3.55 4.31
N MET A 190 11.16 -2.45 3.85
CA MET A 190 10.44 -1.20 3.63
C MET A 190 9.27 -1.36 2.65
N LEU A 191 9.52 -1.94 1.47
CA LEU A 191 8.48 -2.20 0.48
C LEU A 191 7.52 -3.29 0.97
N ALA A 192 8.03 -4.43 1.47
CA ALA A 192 7.17 -5.54 1.89
C ALA A 192 6.22 -5.14 3.04
N PHE A 193 6.70 -4.40 4.04
CA PHE A 193 5.88 -3.87 5.12
C PHE A 193 4.94 -2.77 4.63
N GLY A 194 5.43 -1.88 3.76
CA GLY A 194 4.64 -0.86 3.09
C GLY A 194 3.40 -1.44 2.42
N ASP A 195 3.60 -2.42 1.56
CA ASP A 195 2.58 -3.03 0.72
C ASP A 195 1.57 -3.86 1.53
N ILE A 196 2.06 -4.75 2.39
CA ILE A 196 1.21 -5.78 3.02
C ILE A 196 0.58 -5.29 4.33
N ALA A 197 1.22 -4.36 5.03
CA ALA A 197 0.75 -3.87 6.32
C ALA A 197 0.38 -2.39 6.29
N TRP A 198 1.32 -1.52 5.92
CA TRP A 198 1.11 -0.09 6.05
C TRP A 198 -0.09 0.40 5.23
N VAL A 199 -0.14 0.10 3.94
CA VAL A 199 -1.24 0.53 3.05
C VAL A 199 -2.61 0.07 3.57
N PRO A 200 -2.91 -1.23 3.73
CA PRO A 200 -4.24 -1.67 4.12
C PRO A 200 -4.70 -1.17 5.49
N PHE A 201 -3.79 -1.08 6.47
CA PHE A 201 -4.15 -0.70 7.84
C PHE A 201 -4.16 0.81 8.08
N THR A 202 -3.30 1.59 7.40
CA THR A 202 -3.32 3.05 7.54
C THR A 202 -4.30 3.73 6.59
N TYR A 203 -4.52 3.19 5.38
CA TYR A 203 -5.43 3.81 4.42
C TYR A 203 -6.90 3.49 4.73
N SER A 204 -7.16 2.55 5.64
CA SER A 204 -8.50 2.31 6.20
C SER A 204 -8.80 3.15 7.45
N LEU A 205 -7.89 4.03 7.89
CA LEU A 205 -8.08 4.83 9.11
C LEU A 205 -9.31 5.72 9.05
N GLN A 206 -9.68 6.24 7.88
CA GLN A 206 -10.87 7.08 7.72
C GLN A 206 -12.15 6.28 8.01
N ALA A 207 -12.24 5.07 7.47
CA ALA A 207 -13.36 4.16 7.75
C ALA A 207 -13.36 3.71 9.23
N GLN A 208 -12.19 3.40 9.79
CA GLN A 208 -12.08 3.04 11.22
C GLN A 208 -12.51 4.20 12.12
N PHE A 209 -12.11 5.43 11.78
CA PHE A 209 -12.48 6.63 12.53
C PHE A 209 -14.00 6.87 12.48
N LEU A 210 -14.63 6.79 11.30
CA LEU A 210 -16.07 6.98 11.15
C LEU A 210 -16.89 5.95 11.95
N LEU A 211 -16.40 4.72 12.05
CA LEU A 211 -17.06 3.66 12.83
C LEU A 211 -17.15 4.01 14.32
N HIS A 212 -16.09 4.60 14.90
CA HIS A 212 -16.02 4.93 16.32
C HIS A 212 -16.46 6.37 16.63
N HIS A 213 -16.45 7.24 15.63
CA HIS A 213 -16.81 8.66 15.74
C HIS A 213 -17.85 9.01 14.68
N PRO A 214 -19.13 8.66 14.89
CA PRO A 214 -20.19 8.99 13.93
C PRO A 214 -20.26 10.50 13.71
N GLN A 215 -20.13 10.92 12.45
CA GLN A 215 -20.20 12.34 12.06
C GLN A 215 -21.40 12.53 11.12
N PRO A 216 -22.36 13.41 11.46
CA PRO A 216 -23.46 13.73 10.56
C PRO A 216 -22.94 14.55 9.37
N LEU A 217 -22.98 13.96 8.17
CA LEU A 217 -22.57 14.64 6.94
C LEU A 217 -23.81 15.16 6.20
N GLY A 218 -23.92 16.49 6.08
CA GLY A 218 -24.97 17.11 5.28
C GLY A 218 -24.73 16.97 3.77
N LEU A 219 -25.82 16.83 3.00
CA LEU A 219 -25.77 16.71 1.53
C LEU A 219 -24.94 17.81 0.82
N PRO A 220 -25.00 19.10 1.22
CA PRO A 220 -24.20 20.12 0.54
C PRO A 220 -22.70 19.88 0.67
N MET A 221 -22.23 19.48 1.86
CA MET A 221 -20.82 19.18 2.10
C MET A 221 -20.40 17.91 1.33
N ALA A 222 -21.26 16.89 1.32
CA ALA A 222 -21.04 15.69 0.51
C ALA A 222 -20.85 16.01 -0.98
N SER A 223 -21.69 16.90 -1.54
CA SER A 223 -21.57 17.34 -2.93
C SER A 223 -20.24 18.05 -3.22
N VAL A 224 -19.76 18.89 -2.30
CA VAL A 224 -18.46 19.56 -2.43
C VAL A 224 -17.32 18.53 -2.40
N ILE A 225 -17.36 17.57 -1.48
CA ILE A 225 -16.38 16.49 -1.41
C ILE A 225 -16.35 15.68 -2.71
N CYS A 226 -17.52 15.30 -3.24
CA CYS A 226 -17.63 14.60 -4.52
C CYS A 226 -17.07 15.41 -5.69
N LEU A 227 -17.33 16.72 -5.73
CA LEU A 227 -16.81 17.59 -6.78
C LEU A 227 -15.27 17.66 -6.73
N ILE A 228 -14.70 17.85 -5.54
CA ILE A 228 -13.24 17.86 -5.36
C ILE A 228 -12.63 16.53 -5.79
N ASN A 229 -13.24 15.41 -5.39
CA ASN A 229 -12.77 14.08 -5.78
C ASN A 229 -12.84 13.88 -7.30
N ALA A 230 -13.93 14.27 -7.96
CA ALA A 230 -14.10 14.14 -9.40
C ALA A 230 -13.08 14.99 -10.18
N ILE A 231 -12.84 16.23 -9.76
CA ILE A 231 -11.82 17.10 -10.38
C ILE A 231 -10.43 16.51 -10.18
N GLY A 232 -10.11 16.06 -8.97
CA GLY A 232 -8.84 15.41 -8.66
C GLY A 232 -8.62 14.16 -9.51
N TYR A 233 -9.62 13.31 -9.63
CA TYR A 233 -9.58 12.11 -10.46
C TYR A 233 -9.39 12.44 -11.94
N TYR A 234 -10.11 13.43 -12.46
CA TYR A 234 -9.97 13.87 -13.85
C TYR A 234 -8.54 14.35 -14.15
N ILE A 235 -7.97 15.18 -13.28
CA ILE A 235 -6.58 15.67 -13.44
C ILE A 235 -5.60 14.50 -13.34
N PHE A 236 -5.74 13.65 -12.32
CA PHE A 236 -4.86 12.51 -12.09
C PHE A 236 -4.84 11.54 -13.28
N ARG A 237 -6.02 11.14 -13.77
CA ARG A 237 -6.17 10.21 -14.88
C ARG A 237 -5.75 10.85 -16.20
N GLY A 238 -6.07 12.13 -16.42
CA GLY A 238 -5.64 12.89 -17.59
C GLY A 238 -4.12 12.96 -17.71
N ALA A 239 -3.43 13.41 -16.64
CA ALA A 239 -1.98 13.54 -16.61
C ALA A 239 -1.27 12.18 -16.79
N ASN A 240 -1.74 11.13 -16.11
CA ASN A 240 -1.14 9.80 -16.25
C ASN A 240 -1.38 9.18 -17.64
N SER A 241 -2.54 9.40 -18.24
CA SER A 241 -2.84 8.91 -19.59
C SER A 241 -1.96 9.61 -20.64
N GLN A 242 -1.76 10.92 -20.51
CA GLN A 242 -0.83 11.67 -21.37
C GLN A 242 0.61 11.17 -21.20
N LYS A 243 1.10 11.04 -19.96
CA LYS A 243 2.44 10.50 -19.67
C LYS A 243 2.64 9.10 -20.27
N ASN A 244 1.65 8.22 -20.11
CA ASN A 244 1.73 6.85 -20.64
C ASN A 244 1.72 6.84 -22.18
N THR A 245 0.87 7.67 -22.79
CA THR A 245 0.80 7.81 -24.26
C THR A 245 2.13 8.30 -24.84
N PHE A 246 2.71 9.35 -24.23
CA PHE A 246 4.02 9.87 -24.64
C PHE A 246 5.14 8.85 -24.49
N ARG A 247 5.18 8.09 -23.38
CA ARG A 247 6.19 7.04 -23.17
C ARG A 247 6.04 5.87 -24.17
N LYS A 248 4.82 5.55 -24.60
CA LYS A 248 4.55 4.50 -25.59
C LYS A 248 4.83 4.97 -27.02
N ASN A 249 4.48 6.21 -27.35
CA ASN A 249 4.74 6.82 -28.66
C ASN A 249 4.94 8.35 -28.53
N PRO A 250 6.20 8.82 -28.55
CA PRO A 250 6.50 10.25 -28.44
C PRO A 250 5.96 11.11 -29.61
N SER A 251 5.62 10.48 -30.74
CA SER A 251 5.09 11.16 -31.94
C SER A 251 3.57 11.04 -32.08
N ASP A 252 2.85 10.55 -31.07
CA ASP A 252 1.37 10.49 -31.13
C ASP A 252 0.80 11.93 -31.12
N PRO A 253 -0.05 12.31 -32.10
CA PRO A 253 -0.58 13.66 -32.23
C PRO A 253 -1.44 14.12 -31.03
N ARG A 254 -1.85 13.21 -30.14
CA ARG A 254 -2.56 13.55 -28.89
C ARG A 254 -1.66 14.04 -27.77
N VAL A 255 -0.33 13.90 -27.92
CA VAL A 255 0.69 14.34 -26.96
C VAL A 255 1.80 15.17 -27.62
N ALA A 256 1.60 15.55 -28.89
CA ALA A 256 2.51 16.38 -29.69
C ALA A 256 2.36 17.87 -29.36
#